data_AF-A0A520JT85-F1
#
_entry.id   AF-A0A520JT85-F1
#
_cell.length_a   1.000
_cell.length_b   1.000
_cell.length_c   1.000
_cell.angle_alpha   90.00
_cell.angle_beta   90.00
_cell.angle_gamma   90.00
#
_symmetry.space_group_name_H-M   'P 1'
#
loop_
_entity.id
_entity.type
_entity.pdbx_description
1 polymer ?
#
loop_
_entity_poly.entity_id
_entity_poly.type
_entity_poly.pdbx_seq_one_letter_code
_entity_poly.pdbx_strand_id
1 'polypeptide(L)'
;MEIEIFDILDEVDEFGLDKAENVRALLTEIIEHVRDNSYEFQTTETDLLIMEKIPGVNTAQSDNLQSIIRTTKKDIPPEELFERILKVL
;
A
#
# COMPACT_ATOMS: atom_id res chain seq x y z
N MET A 1 12.91 -0.10 1.33
CA MET A 1 12.70 -1.56 1.38
C MET A 1 11.78 -1.89 0.22
N GLU A 2 12.10 -2.91 -0.56
CA GLU A 2 11.23 -3.46 -1.60
C GLU A 2 10.84 -4.88 -1.14
N ILE A 3 9.59 -5.29 -1.37
CA ILE A 3 9.08 -6.63 -1.01
C ILE A 3 8.19 -7.09 -2.15
N GLU A 4 8.42 -8.28 -2.70
CA GLU A 4 7.58 -8.80 -3.78
C GLU A 4 6.14 -9.00 -3.30
N ILE A 5 5.16 -8.82 -4.20
CA ILE A 5 3.75 -8.96 -3.85
C ILE A 5 3.41 -10.33 -3.24
N PHE A 6 4.06 -11.40 -3.71
CA PHE A 6 3.86 -12.75 -3.16
C PHE A 6 4.43 -12.88 -1.76
N ASP A 7 5.62 -12.31 -1.49
CA ASP A 7 6.23 -12.32 -0.15
C ASP A 7 5.34 -11.57 0.86
N ILE A 8 4.69 -10.47 0.45
CA ILE A 8 3.73 -9.76 1.29
C ILE A 8 2.55 -10.66 1.67
N LEU A 9 1.96 -11.35 0.69
CA LEU A 9 0.80 -12.20 0.91
C LEU A 9 1.17 -13.43 1.77
N ASP A 10 2.32 -14.03 1.50
CA ASP A 10 2.83 -15.19 2.25
C ASP A 10 3.18 -14.82 3.70
N GLU A 11 3.84 -13.68 3.94
CA GLU A 11 4.16 -13.22 5.29
C GLU A 11 2.89 -12.93 6.11
N VAL A 12 1.87 -12.32 5.48
CA VAL A 12 0.59 -12.05 6.15
C VAL A 12 -0.20 -13.34 6.40
N ASP A 13 -0.18 -14.31 5.49
CA ASP A 13 -0.85 -15.60 5.67
C ASP A 13 -0.17 -16.44 6.78
N GLU A 14 1.16 -16.46 6.82
CA GLU A 14 1.94 -17.23 7.79
C GLU A 14 1.87 -16.64 9.21
N PHE A 15 2.05 -15.33 9.34
CA PHE A 15 2.22 -14.68 10.65
C PHE A 15 1.00 -13.90 11.13
N GLY A 16 0.08 -13.58 10.22
CA GLY A 16 -0.97 -12.60 10.45
C GLY A 16 -0.44 -11.17 10.39
N LEU A 17 -1.31 -10.24 9.99
CA LEU A 17 -0.95 -8.83 9.78
C LEU A 17 -0.27 -8.21 11.01
N ASP A 18 -0.72 -8.51 12.22
CA ASP A 18 -0.17 -7.93 13.47
C ASP A 18 1.32 -8.21 13.66
N LYS A 19 1.81 -9.33 13.14
CA LYS A 19 3.20 -9.81 13.30
C LYS A 19 4.06 -9.63 12.04
N ALA A 20 3.47 -9.30 10.91
CA ALA A 20 4.16 -9.01 9.66
C ALA A 20 4.74 -7.57 9.68
N GLU A 21 5.74 -7.33 10.54
CA GLU A 21 6.27 -5.98 10.79
C GLU A 21 6.81 -5.31 9.53
N ASN A 22 7.43 -6.07 8.62
CA ASN A 22 7.97 -5.54 7.36
C ASN A 22 6.84 -5.10 6.42
N VAL A 23 5.79 -5.92 6.30
CA VAL A 23 4.60 -5.58 5.52
C VAL A 23 3.93 -4.33 6.09
N ARG A 24 3.73 -4.27 7.41
CA ARG A 24 3.14 -3.09 8.07
C ARG A 24 3.96 -1.82 7.81
N ALA A 25 5.28 -1.90 7.94
CA ALA A 25 6.16 -0.76 7.69
C ALA A 25 6.09 -0.30 6.23
N LEU A 26 6.09 -1.24 5.28
CA LEU A 26 5.97 -0.95 3.85
C LEU A 26 4.63 -0.29 3.51
N LEU A 27 3.52 -0.85 4.01
CA LEU A 27 2.19 -0.30 3.77
C LEU A 27 2.05 1.10 4.38
N THR A 28 2.58 1.33 5.59
CA THR A 28 2.62 2.68 6.19
C THR A 28 3.38 3.67 5.31
N GLU A 29 4.57 3.30 4.83
CA GLU A 29 5.39 4.16 3.95
C GLU A 29 4.61 4.57 2.69
N ILE A 30 3.94 3.62 2.04
CA ILE A 30 3.15 3.87 0.83
C ILE A 30 1.93 4.76 1.13
N ILE A 31 1.21 4.47 2.22
CA ILE A 31 0.03 5.24 2.63
C ILE A 31 0.40 6.70 2.89
N GLU A 32 1.46 6.93 3.66
CA GLU A 32 1.95 8.26 3.99
C GLU A 32 2.40 8.99 2.73
N HIS A 33 3.19 8.35 1.88
CA HIS A 33 3.66 8.96 0.65
C HIS A 33 2.50 9.36 -0.28
N VAL A 34 1.51 8.49 -0.47
CA VAL A 34 0.34 8.80 -1.31
C VAL A 34 -0.52 9.92 -0.70
N ARG A 35 -0.63 9.98 0.64
CA ARG A 35 -1.35 11.05 1.34
C ARG A 35 -0.62 12.39 1.25
N ASP A 36 0.70 12.40 1.34
CA ASP A 36 1.50 13.63 1.26
C ASP A 36 1.55 14.18 -0.16
N ASN A 37 1.49 13.29 -1.16
CA ASN A 37 1.38 13.64 -2.57
C ASN A 37 -0.08 13.65 -3.08
N SER A 38 -1.00 14.07 -2.21
CA SER A 38 -2.43 14.18 -2.52
C SER A 38 -2.73 15.38 -3.44
N TYR A 39 -2.28 15.32 -4.69
CA TYR A 39 -2.87 16.13 -5.76
C TYR A 39 -4.33 15.70 -5.99
N GLU A 40 -5.17 16.56 -6.59
CA GLU A 40 -6.58 16.24 -6.91
C GLU A 40 -6.75 14.95 -7.73
N PHE A 41 -5.68 14.46 -8.36
CA PHE A 41 -5.68 13.27 -9.22
C PHE A 41 -4.48 12.35 -8.96
N GLN A 42 -4.61 11.11 -9.41
CA GLN A 42 -3.51 10.15 -9.51
C GLN A 42 -2.32 10.76 -10.25
N THR A 43 -1.12 10.46 -9.77
CA THR A 43 0.12 10.89 -10.43
C THR A 43 0.91 9.69 -10.86
N THR A 44 1.58 9.78 -12.02
CA THR A 44 2.54 8.77 -12.48
C THR A 44 3.64 8.53 -11.44
N GLU A 45 3.99 9.55 -10.64
CA GLU A 45 4.97 9.44 -9.56
C GLU A 45 4.55 8.46 -8.47
N THR A 46 3.32 8.57 -7.96
CA THR A 46 2.80 7.64 -6.94
C THR A 46 2.64 6.22 -7.48
N ASP A 47 2.30 6.05 -8.76
CA ASP A 47 2.30 4.73 -9.41
C ASP A 47 3.69 4.10 -9.46
N LEU A 48 4.68 4.87 -9.93
CA LEU A 48 6.05 4.39 -10.05
C LEU A 48 6.62 3.97 -8.69
N LEU A 49 6.35 4.76 -7.64
CA LEU A 49 6.77 4.40 -6.29
C LEU A 49 6.14 3.07 -5.84
N ILE A 50 4.82 2.90 -6.02
CA ILE A 50 4.14 1.66 -5.60
C ILE A 50 4.73 0.45 -6.33
N MET A 51 4.95 0.57 -7.65
CA MET A 51 5.52 -0.52 -8.45
C MET A 51 6.98 -0.82 -8.11
N GLU A 52 7.76 0.19 -7.69
CA GLU A 52 9.14 0.01 -7.20
C GLU A 52 9.16 -0.65 -5.82
N LYS A 53 8.26 -0.24 -4.92
CA LYS A 53 8.20 -0.72 -3.53
C LYS A 53 7.57 -2.10 -3.41
N ILE A 54 6.60 -2.42 -4.27
CA ILE A 54 5.92 -3.70 -4.34
C ILE A 54 6.05 -4.28 -5.76
N PRO A 55 7.21 -4.89 -6.10
CA PRO A 55 7.35 -5.60 -7.36
C PRO A 55 6.25 -6.66 -7.54
N GLY A 56 5.63 -6.67 -8.71
CA GLY A 56 4.52 -7.58 -9.04
C GLY A 56 3.13 -6.93 -8.99
N VAL A 57 2.99 -5.74 -8.39
CA VAL A 57 1.77 -4.93 -8.48
C VAL A 57 1.59 -4.43 -9.91
N ASN A 58 0.41 -4.69 -10.49
CA ASN A 58 0.03 -4.14 -11.79
C ASN A 58 -0.66 -2.77 -11.66
N THR A 59 -0.87 -2.09 -12.79
CA THR A 59 -1.49 -0.75 -12.82
C THR A 59 -2.87 -0.73 -12.15
N ALA A 60 -3.74 -1.71 -12.41
CA ALA A 60 -5.09 -1.72 -11.82
C ALA A 60 -5.06 -1.89 -10.29
N GLN A 61 -4.10 -2.66 -9.77
CA GLN A 61 -3.89 -2.81 -8.33
C GLN A 61 -3.35 -1.51 -7.72
N SER A 62 -2.40 -0.84 -8.38
CA SER A 62 -1.91 0.49 -7.98
C SER A 62 -3.05 1.52 -7.94
N ASP A 63 -3.89 1.55 -8.97
CA ASP A 63 -5.05 2.46 -9.06
C ASP A 63 -6.00 2.27 -7.87
N ASN A 64 -6.35 1.02 -7.59
CA ASN A 64 -7.25 0.66 -6.49
C ASN A 64 -6.63 0.98 -5.12
N LEU A 65 -5.33 0.71 -4.94
CA LEU A 65 -4.60 1.01 -3.71
C LEU A 65 -4.58 2.52 -3.44
N GLN A 66 -4.25 3.32 -4.45
CA GLN A 66 -4.29 4.78 -4.34
C GLN A 66 -5.71 5.31 -4.12
N SER A 67 -6.71 4.72 -4.75
CA SER A 67 -8.12 5.07 -4.52
C SER A 67 -8.52 4.85 -3.07
N ILE A 68 -8.18 3.69 -2.48
CA ILE A 68 -8.42 3.40 -1.05
C ILE A 68 -7.78 4.46 -0.16
N ILE A 69 -6.52 4.81 -0.42
CA ILE A 69 -5.77 5.76 0.40
C ILE A 69 -6.35 7.17 0.28
N ARG A 70 -6.58 7.65 -0.95
CA ARG A 70 -7.00 9.04 -1.23
C ARG A 70 -8.45 9.32 -0.85
N THR A 71 -9.32 8.31 -0.92
CA THR A 71 -10.73 8.43 -0.48
C THR A 71 -10.89 8.37 1.03
N THR A 72 -9.85 7.95 1.75
CA THR A 72 -9.84 7.90 3.21
C THR A 72 -9.30 9.22 3.77
N LYS A 73 -9.94 9.74 4.83
CA LYS A 73 -9.50 10.99 5.46
C LYS A 73 -8.09 10.84 6.05
N LYS A 74 -7.28 11.91 5.99
CA LYS A 74 -5.87 11.92 6.43
C LYS A 74 -5.68 11.68 7.93
N ASP A 75 -6.69 11.95 8.75
CA ASP A 75 -6.68 11.74 10.21
C ASP A 75 -6.85 10.27 10.62
N ILE A 76 -7.23 9.39 9.69
CA ILE A 76 -7.36 7.95 9.93
C ILE A 76 -5.96 7.32 9.95
N PRO A 77 -5.58 6.55 11.00
CA PRO A 77 -4.28 5.88 11.05
C PRO A 77 -4.04 4.95 9.84
N PRO A 78 -2.80 4.83 9.32
CA PRO A 78 -2.49 3.93 8.21
C PRO A 78 -2.93 2.47 8.45
N GLU A 79 -2.82 2.00 9.70
CA GLU A 79 -3.15 0.62 10.08
C GLU A 79 -4.61 0.25 9.80
N GLU A 80 -5.52 1.21 9.86
CA GLU A 80 -6.94 0.99 9.54
C GLU A 80 -7.18 0.70 8.05
N LEU A 81 -6.18 0.94 7.20
CA LEU A 81 -6.26 0.67 5.76
C LEU A 81 -5.61 -0.64 5.34
N PHE A 82 -4.81 -1.28 6.20
CA PHE A 82 -4.01 -2.45 5.82
C PHE A 82 -4.87 -3.59 5.26
N GLU A 83 -5.94 -3.98 5.95
CA GLU A 83 -6.82 -5.05 5.45
C GLU A 83 -7.50 -4.70 4.11
N ARG A 84 -7.80 -3.41 3.87
CA ARG A 84 -8.42 -2.97 2.62
C ARG A 84 -7.42 -3.01 1.48
N ILE A 85 -6.18 -2.61 1.75
CA ILE A 85 -5.08 -2.62 0.79
C ILE A 85 -4.69 -4.05 0.43
N LEU A 86 -4.58 -4.96 1.41
CA LEU A 86 -4.27 -6.37 1.18
C LEU A 86 -5.31 -7.14 0.36
N LYS A 87 -6.55 -6.64 0.27
CA LYS A 87 -7.58 -7.23 -0.60
C LYS A 87 -7.41 -6.85 -2.08
N VAL A 88 -6.56 -5.87 -2.35
CA VAL A 88 -6.31 -5.33 -3.69
C VAL A 88 -4.96 -5.77 -4.23
N LEU A 89 -3.97 -5.88 -3.33
CA LEU A 89 -2.72 -6.60 -3.61
C LEU A 89 -3.03 -8.07 -3.94
#